data_AF-A0A3D2XCN4-F1
#
_entry.id   AF-A0A3D2XCN4-F1
#
_cell.length_a   1.000
_cell.length_b   1.000
_cell.length_c   1.000
_cell.angle_alpha   90.00
_cell.angle_beta   90.00
_cell.angle_gamma   90.00
#
_symmetry.space_group_name_H-M   'P 1'
#
loop_
_entity.id
_entity.type
_entity.pdbx_description
1 polymer ?
#
loop_
_entity_poly.entity_id
_entity_poly.type
_entity_poly.pdbx_seq_one_letter_code
_entity_poly.pdbx_strand_id
1 'polypeptide(L)'
;MRKLFFSRICLVLVFVCCTNILFAQNTVTEWSPEQQVELFGYCEKPFLIKQLKISEANVDKIGQINNWARLTKIKIQANASDTFATDGEVEEAVIKKYKALGLSGDQLKTLTDRRKQSLSEPCALITLTFNKTYDTIAKPQLQLLFRNKFRKTLMDKLEVNGKQADMLIEAEVWKQKEAIEIAKIPETDFNRIRKTVAMYNDLERKYGFIGITEQQKEGAKTIFKAAD
;
A
#
# COMPACT_ATOMS: atom_id res chain seq x y z
N MET A 1 64.67 -2.54 15.88
CA MET A 1 63.73 -1.50 15.39
C MET A 1 62.60 -2.11 14.55
N ARG A 2 61.66 -2.81 15.20
CA ARG A 2 60.57 -3.57 14.54
C ARG A 2 59.16 -3.08 14.94
N LYS A 3 59.04 -1.92 15.58
CA LYS A 3 57.78 -1.43 16.17
C LYS A 3 57.14 -0.21 15.47
N LEU A 4 57.72 0.31 14.40
CA LEU A 4 57.26 1.56 13.77
C LEU A 4 56.52 1.39 12.43
N PHE A 5 56.51 0.19 11.83
CA PHE A 5 55.85 -0.04 10.55
C PHE A 5 54.36 -0.45 10.65
N PHE A 6 53.91 -0.95 11.81
CA PHE A 6 52.52 -1.39 11.99
C PHE A 6 51.52 -0.26 12.25
N SER A 7 52.00 0.94 12.60
CA SER A 7 51.13 2.05 13.01
C SER A 7 50.58 2.87 11.83
N ARG A 8 51.22 2.84 10.66
CA ARG A 8 50.79 3.63 9.49
C ARG A 8 49.84 2.91 8.52
N ILE A 9 49.73 1.57 8.62
CA ILE A 9 48.82 0.79 7.76
C ILE A 9 47.40 0.74 8.35
N CYS A 10 47.24 0.79 9.67
CA CYS A 10 45.92 0.83 10.31
C CYS A 10 45.17 2.15 10.08
N LEU A 11 45.87 3.27 9.90
CA LEU A 11 45.22 4.59 9.82
C LEU A 11 44.66 4.90 8.42
N VAL A 12 45.20 4.27 7.37
CA VAL A 12 44.68 4.41 5.99
C VAL A 12 43.49 3.49 5.72
N LEU A 13 43.42 2.33 6.40
CA LEU A 13 42.33 1.37 6.24
C LEU A 13 41.02 1.78 6.95
N VAL A 14 41.09 2.66 7.95
CA VAL A 14 39.90 3.21 8.63
C VAL A 14 39.30 4.39 7.85
N PHE A 15 40.08 5.13 7.07
CA PHE A 15 39.58 6.29 6.33
C PHE A 15 38.87 5.93 5.01
N VAL A 16 39.16 4.76 4.44
CA VAL A 16 38.51 4.27 3.20
C VAL A 16 37.19 3.54 3.48
N CYS A 17 36.92 3.16 4.74
CA CYS A 17 35.68 2.44 5.09
C CYS A 17 34.49 3.35 5.45
N CYS A 18 34.72 4.67 5.60
CA CYS A 18 33.67 5.62 5.99
C CYS A 18 33.01 6.37 4.81
N THR A 19 33.43 6.15 3.57
CA THR A 19 32.88 6.87 2.40
C THR A 19 31.70 6.17 1.72
N ASN A 20 31.28 5.00 2.20
CA ASN A 20 30.14 4.25 1.63
C ASN A 20 28.89 4.21 2.53
N ILE A 21 28.82 5.04 3.57
CA ILE A 21 27.51 5.40 4.15
C ILE A 21 26.96 6.56 3.32
N LEU A 22 26.77 6.29 2.02
CA LEU A 22 25.80 7.02 1.24
C LEU A 22 24.48 6.76 1.93
N PHE A 23 23.98 7.83 2.56
CA PHE A 23 22.64 7.91 3.09
C PHE A 23 21.71 7.13 2.17
N ALA A 24 21.17 6.01 2.67
CA ALA A 24 19.87 5.55 2.22
C ALA A 24 18.91 6.70 2.58
N GLN A 25 18.89 7.72 1.72
CA GLN A 25 17.77 8.63 1.64
C GLN A 25 16.62 7.70 1.31
N ASN A 26 15.80 7.40 2.33
CA ASN A 26 14.42 7.04 2.09
C ASN A 26 13.89 8.15 1.20
N THR A 27 13.92 7.94 -0.11
CA THR A 27 13.28 8.81 -1.07
C THR A 27 11.80 8.61 -0.80
N VAL A 28 11.29 9.35 0.18
CA VAL A 28 9.86 9.56 0.34
C VAL A 28 9.43 10.07 -1.02
N THR A 29 8.83 9.18 -1.80
CA THR A 29 8.40 9.53 -3.14
C THR A 29 7.27 10.51 -2.94
N GLU A 30 7.57 11.80 -3.15
CA GLU A 30 6.59 12.85 -2.97
C GLU A 30 5.65 12.83 -4.18
N TRP A 31 4.49 12.21 -3.97
CA TRP A 31 3.45 12.12 -5.00
C TRP A 31 2.80 13.49 -5.23
N SER A 32 2.41 13.75 -6.48
CA SER A 32 1.75 15.00 -6.86
C SER A 32 0.43 15.22 -6.08
N PRO A 33 -0.09 16.46 -6.06
CA PRO A 33 -1.46 16.78 -5.63
C PRO A 33 -2.49 15.73 -6.08
N GLU A 34 -2.55 15.45 -7.38
CA GLU A 34 -3.51 14.54 -7.99
C GLU A 34 -3.28 13.11 -7.54
N GLN A 35 -2.02 12.66 -7.50
CA GLN A 35 -1.66 11.31 -7.10
C GLN A 35 -2.03 10.99 -5.66
N GLN A 36 -1.86 11.92 -4.69
CA GLN A 36 -2.30 11.61 -3.33
C GLN A 36 -3.83 11.69 -3.15
N VAL A 37 -4.57 12.42 -4.01
CA VAL A 37 -6.04 12.29 -4.04
C VAL A 37 -6.43 10.88 -4.45
N GLU A 38 -5.73 10.33 -5.45
CA GLU A 38 -5.94 8.95 -5.90
C GLU A 38 -5.57 7.94 -4.79
N LEU A 39 -4.45 8.13 -4.08
CA LEU A 39 -4.08 7.31 -2.92
C LEU A 39 -5.12 7.38 -1.80
N PHE A 40 -5.66 8.56 -1.52
CA PHE A 40 -6.77 8.70 -0.57
C PHE A 40 -7.97 7.85 -0.99
N GLY A 41 -8.31 7.87 -2.28
CA GLY A 41 -9.36 7.04 -2.86
C GLY A 41 -9.12 5.54 -2.68
N TYR A 42 -7.87 5.08 -2.81
CA TYR A 42 -7.52 3.66 -2.65
C TYR A 42 -7.45 3.21 -1.19
N CYS A 43 -6.86 4.02 -0.31
CA CYS A 43 -6.50 3.58 1.04
C CYS A 43 -7.47 4.07 2.13
N GLU A 44 -7.87 5.33 2.08
CA GLU A 44 -8.62 5.95 3.18
C GLU A 44 -10.13 5.84 2.93
N LYS A 45 -10.61 6.13 1.72
CA LYS A 45 -12.05 6.13 1.40
C LYS A 45 -12.74 4.81 1.79
N PRO A 46 -12.21 3.61 1.49
CA PRO A 46 -12.85 2.35 1.89
C PRO A 46 -12.92 2.17 3.41
N PHE A 47 -11.89 2.58 4.15
CA PHE A 47 -11.88 2.49 5.61
C PHE A 47 -12.93 3.43 6.22
N LEU A 48 -12.97 4.69 5.76
CA LEU A 48 -13.91 5.69 6.29
C LEU A 48 -15.37 5.27 6.06
N ILE A 49 -15.67 4.67 4.90
CA ILE A 49 -17.01 4.17 4.58
C ILE A 49 -17.32 2.88 5.37
N LYS A 50 -16.47 1.86 5.27
CA LYS A 50 -16.80 0.51 5.79
C LYS A 50 -16.63 0.41 7.30
N GLN A 51 -15.55 0.98 7.84
CA GLN A 51 -15.21 0.84 9.26
C GLN A 51 -15.80 1.98 10.09
N LEU A 52 -15.65 3.23 9.65
CA LEU A 52 -16.19 4.38 10.38
C LEU A 52 -17.65 4.71 10.05
N LYS A 53 -18.24 4.04 9.05
CA LYS A 53 -19.64 4.24 8.63
C LYS A 53 -19.95 5.70 8.29
N ILE A 54 -18.98 6.43 7.76
CA ILE A 54 -19.15 7.80 7.27
C ILE A 54 -19.81 7.72 5.89
N SER A 55 -20.80 8.57 5.63
CA SER A 55 -21.46 8.61 4.32
C SER A 55 -20.48 8.95 3.21
N GLU A 56 -20.68 8.38 2.02
CA GLU A 56 -19.80 8.63 0.87
C GLU A 56 -19.64 10.12 0.58
N ALA A 57 -20.74 10.89 0.61
CA ALA A 57 -20.70 12.34 0.42
C ALA A 57 -19.82 13.07 1.45
N ASN A 58 -19.79 12.62 2.70
CA ASN A 58 -18.90 13.20 3.71
C ASN A 58 -17.45 12.74 3.52
N VAL A 59 -17.22 11.50 3.09
CA VAL A 59 -15.87 11.01 2.76
C VAL A 59 -15.26 11.76 1.57
N ASP A 60 -16.06 12.09 0.56
CA ASP A 60 -15.59 12.91 -0.56
C ASP A 60 -15.21 14.33 -0.10
N LYS A 61 -15.99 14.94 0.79
CA LYS A 61 -15.64 16.22 1.42
C LYS A 61 -14.36 16.12 2.26
N ILE A 62 -14.15 15.02 2.99
CA ILE A 62 -12.90 14.77 3.71
C ILE A 62 -11.71 14.75 2.75
N GLY A 63 -11.83 14.04 1.62
CA GLY A 63 -10.79 14.03 0.58
C GLY A 63 -10.48 15.42 0.02
N GLN A 64 -11.52 16.23 -0.22
CA GLN A 64 -11.36 17.62 -0.67
C GLN A 64 -10.66 18.50 0.38
N ILE A 65 -11.04 18.36 1.65
CA ILE A 65 -10.40 19.08 2.78
C ILE A 65 -8.92 18.68 2.88
N ASN A 66 -8.60 17.40 2.73
CA ASN A 66 -7.23 16.89 2.72
C ASN A 66 -6.42 17.48 1.58
N ASN A 67 -6.97 17.47 0.37
CA ASN A 67 -6.31 18.03 -0.80
C ASN A 67 -6.07 19.55 -0.65
N TRP A 68 -7.09 20.29 -0.22
CA TRP A 68 -7.00 21.72 0.03
C TRP A 68 -5.91 22.06 1.05
N ALA A 69 -5.87 21.33 2.18
CA ALA A 69 -4.89 21.57 3.23
C ALA A 69 -3.46 21.39 2.71
N ARG A 70 -3.22 20.32 1.95
CA ARG A 70 -1.92 20.08 1.33
C ARG A 70 -1.52 21.15 0.33
N LEU A 71 -2.41 21.52 -0.59
CA LEU A 71 -2.14 22.60 -1.55
C LEU A 71 -1.82 23.93 -0.82
N THR A 72 -2.49 24.18 0.30
CA THR A 72 -2.23 25.35 1.14
C THR A 72 -0.84 25.27 1.79
N LYS A 73 -0.45 24.11 2.34
CA LYS A 73 0.90 23.91 2.89
C LYS A 73 2.00 24.08 1.84
N ILE A 74 1.80 23.57 0.62
CA ILE A 74 2.71 23.79 -0.50
C ILE A 74 2.85 25.30 -0.80
N LYS A 75 1.75 26.05 -0.78
CA LYS A 75 1.79 27.52 -0.94
C LYS A 75 2.53 28.21 0.21
N ILE A 76 2.37 27.76 1.45
CA ILE A 76 3.12 28.29 2.60
C ILE A 76 4.62 28.05 2.41
N GLN A 77 5.02 26.83 2.06
CA GLN A 77 6.42 26.48 1.79
C GLN A 77 7.02 27.30 0.64
N ALA A 78 6.19 27.66 -0.35
CA ALA A 78 6.56 28.53 -1.46
C ALA A 78 6.49 30.04 -1.12
N ASN A 79 6.18 30.42 0.13
CA ASN A 79 5.92 31.81 0.56
C ASN A 79 4.87 32.55 -0.30
N ALA A 80 3.90 31.81 -0.83
CA ALA A 80 2.86 32.29 -1.75
C ALA A 80 1.44 32.12 -1.16
N SER A 81 1.35 31.97 0.16
CA SER A 81 0.08 31.83 0.88
C SER A 81 -0.36 33.20 1.43
N ASP A 82 -1.51 33.69 0.97
CA ASP A 82 -2.09 34.96 1.44
C ASP A 82 -2.99 34.79 2.68
N THR A 83 -3.29 33.54 3.06
CA THR A 83 -4.32 33.21 4.08
C THR A 83 -3.79 32.58 5.36
N PHE A 84 -2.67 31.87 5.29
CA PHE A 84 -2.08 31.15 6.42
C PHE A 84 -0.56 31.31 6.39
N ALA A 85 0.06 31.46 7.55
CA ALA A 85 1.50 31.61 7.71
C ALA A 85 2.19 30.31 8.13
N THR A 86 1.47 29.37 8.77
CA THR A 86 2.05 28.12 9.28
C THR A 86 1.21 26.89 8.99
N ASP A 87 1.86 25.73 8.96
CA ASP A 87 1.20 24.42 8.87
C ASP A 87 0.21 24.18 10.03
N GLY A 88 0.50 24.72 11.22
CA GLY A 88 -0.35 24.58 12.41
C GLY A 88 -1.72 25.22 12.21
N GLU A 89 -1.77 26.44 11.67
CA GLU A 89 -3.03 27.14 11.37
C GLU A 89 -3.87 26.39 10.33
N VAL A 90 -3.21 25.74 9.35
CA VAL A 90 -3.89 24.90 8.37
C VAL A 90 -4.52 23.67 9.04
N GLU A 91 -3.83 23.02 9.97
CA GLU A 91 -4.38 21.87 10.70
C GLU A 91 -5.55 22.26 11.62
N GLU A 92 -5.50 23.42 12.27
CA GLU A 92 -6.65 23.94 13.03
C GLU A 92 -7.87 24.19 12.11
N ALA A 93 -7.64 24.76 10.94
CA ALA A 93 -8.69 24.99 9.93
C ALA A 93 -9.27 23.68 9.40
N VAL A 94 -8.45 22.63 9.23
CA VAL A 94 -8.92 21.28 8.88
C VAL A 94 -9.84 20.72 9.95
N ILE A 95 -9.45 20.77 11.22
CA ILE A 95 -10.26 20.27 12.32
C ILE A 95 -11.60 21.00 12.37
N LYS A 96 -11.61 22.32 12.15
CA LYS A 96 -12.85 23.11 12.06
C LYS A 96 -13.73 22.64 10.90
N LYS A 97 -13.15 22.38 9.72
CA LYS A 97 -13.87 21.87 8.55
C LYS A 97 -14.43 20.46 8.78
N TYR A 98 -13.69 19.57 9.46
CA TYR A 98 -14.19 18.24 9.84
C TYR A 98 -15.35 18.30 10.82
N LYS A 99 -15.27 19.16 11.85
CA LYS A 99 -16.38 19.37 12.81
C LYS A 99 -17.67 19.81 12.11
N ALA A 100 -17.55 20.61 11.04
CA ALA A 100 -18.70 21.06 10.25
C ALA A 100 -19.37 19.96 9.40
N LEU A 101 -18.77 18.76 9.29
CA LEU A 101 -19.36 17.63 8.57
C LEU A 101 -20.40 16.84 9.38
N GLY A 102 -20.61 17.19 10.65
CA GLY A 102 -21.58 16.52 11.52
C GLY A 102 -21.20 15.07 11.88
N LEU A 103 -19.90 14.76 11.90
CA LEU A 103 -19.38 13.46 12.33
C LEU A 103 -19.60 13.27 13.84
N SER A 104 -19.75 12.01 14.28
CA SER A 104 -19.75 11.69 15.71
C SER A 104 -18.39 12.00 16.36
N GLY A 105 -18.36 12.13 17.69
CA GLY A 105 -17.12 12.39 18.43
C GLY A 105 -16.04 11.35 18.15
N ASP A 106 -16.41 10.07 18.10
CA ASP A 106 -15.50 8.96 17.80
C ASP A 106 -15.01 9.00 16.35
N GLN A 107 -15.90 9.24 15.38
CA GLN A 107 -15.53 9.38 13.97
C GLN A 107 -14.53 10.53 13.76
N LEU A 108 -14.77 11.68 14.39
CA LEU A 108 -13.90 12.85 14.30
C LEU A 108 -12.53 12.58 14.93
N LYS A 109 -12.49 11.92 16.08
CA LYS A 109 -11.25 11.55 16.76
C LYS A 109 -10.41 10.62 15.88
N THR A 110 -10.99 9.51 15.42
CA THR A 110 -10.27 8.55 14.57
C THR A 110 -9.80 9.17 13.25
N LEU A 111 -10.62 10.02 12.63
CA LEU A 111 -10.22 10.74 11.41
C LEU A 111 -9.02 11.68 11.64
N THR A 112 -9.03 12.40 12.77
CA THR A 112 -7.95 13.33 13.13
C THR A 112 -6.67 12.57 13.46
N ASP A 113 -6.76 11.46 14.19
CA ASP A 113 -5.61 10.63 14.54
C ASP A 113 -5.00 9.96 13.31
N ARG A 114 -5.83 9.42 12.41
CA ARG A 114 -5.36 8.85 11.12
C ARG A 114 -4.72 9.88 10.21
N ARG A 115 -5.22 11.13 10.18
CA ARG A 115 -4.59 12.19 9.39
C ARG A 115 -3.18 12.53 9.89
N LYS A 116 -2.95 12.45 11.20
CA LYS A 116 -1.64 12.70 11.82
C LYS A 116 -0.66 11.56 11.61
N GLN A 117 -1.18 10.33 11.50
CA GLN A 117 -0.40 9.22 10.98
C GLN A 117 -0.12 9.54 9.51
N SER A 118 1.12 9.92 9.22
CA SER A 118 1.60 10.00 7.84
C SER A 118 1.13 8.74 7.10
N LEU A 119 0.79 8.87 5.82
CA LEU A 119 0.54 7.74 4.90
C LEU A 119 1.82 6.88 4.69
N SER A 120 2.69 6.79 5.70
CA SER A 120 3.94 6.03 5.72
C SER A 120 3.69 4.53 5.68
N GLU A 121 2.49 4.06 6.01
CA GLU A 121 2.13 2.65 5.85
C GLU A 121 1.25 2.47 4.60
N PRO A 122 1.78 1.84 3.54
CA PRO A 122 1.00 1.59 2.33
C PRO A 122 -0.14 0.62 2.65
N CYS A 123 -1.36 0.98 2.27
CA CYS A 123 -2.50 0.10 2.45
C CYS A 123 -2.38 -1.15 1.55
N ALA A 124 -2.99 -2.27 1.96
CA ALA A 124 -2.85 -3.55 1.27
C ALA A 124 -3.15 -3.49 -0.25
N LEU A 125 -4.06 -2.60 -0.69
CA LEU A 125 -4.43 -2.43 -2.10
C LEU A 125 -3.34 -1.81 -2.97
N ILE A 126 -2.41 -1.05 -2.39
CA ILE A 126 -1.29 -0.42 -3.12
C ILE A 126 0.04 -1.17 -2.91
N THR A 127 0.07 -2.13 -1.99
CA THR A 127 1.25 -2.94 -1.71
C THR A 127 1.33 -4.14 -2.66
N LEU A 128 2.32 -4.10 -3.54
CA LEU A 128 2.62 -5.20 -4.45
C LEU A 128 3.34 -6.32 -3.70
N THR A 129 2.71 -7.49 -3.60
CA THR A 129 3.33 -8.71 -3.05
C THR A 129 3.47 -9.75 -4.14
N PHE A 130 4.68 -10.24 -4.33
CA PHE A 130 5.01 -11.24 -5.35
C PHE A 130 6.22 -12.06 -4.95
N ASN A 131 6.23 -13.33 -5.36
CA ASN A 131 7.38 -14.20 -5.19
C ASN A 131 8.21 -14.24 -6.49
N LYS A 132 9.42 -13.67 -6.43
CA LYS A 132 10.36 -13.63 -7.57
C LYS A 132 10.69 -15.01 -8.13
N THR A 133 10.64 -16.06 -7.32
CA THR A 133 10.93 -17.43 -7.77
C THR A 133 9.91 -17.94 -8.80
N TYR A 134 8.71 -17.36 -8.84
CA TYR A 134 7.67 -17.74 -9.77
C TYR A 134 7.87 -17.14 -11.17
N ASP A 135 8.79 -16.19 -11.37
CA ASP A 135 9.06 -15.58 -12.68
C ASP A 135 9.47 -16.65 -13.71
N THR A 136 10.40 -17.52 -13.33
CA THR A 136 10.96 -18.58 -14.19
C THR A 136 10.05 -19.79 -14.39
N ILE A 137 8.96 -19.92 -13.61
CA ILE A 137 8.05 -21.06 -13.69
C ILE A 137 6.91 -20.72 -14.65
N ALA A 138 6.75 -21.47 -15.74
CA ALA A 138 5.63 -21.25 -16.65
C ALA A 138 4.26 -21.47 -15.97
N LYS A 139 3.23 -20.75 -16.43
CA LYS A 139 1.92 -20.67 -15.77
C LYS A 139 1.28 -22.05 -15.50
N PRO A 140 1.26 -23.01 -16.44
CA PRO A 140 0.68 -24.34 -16.18
C PRO A 140 1.42 -25.11 -15.07
N GLN A 141 2.75 -25.02 -15.03
CA GLN A 141 3.56 -25.65 -14.00
C GLN A 141 3.29 -25.00 -12.63
N LEU A 142 3.15 -23.67 -12.58
CA LEU A 142 2.82 -22.95 -11.37
C LEU A 142 1.42 -23.33 -10.84
N GLN A 143 0.43 -23.49 -11.75
CA GLN A 143 -0.89 -24.00 -11.38
C GLN A 143 -0.83 -25.41 -10.80
N LEU A 144 -0.02 -26.31 -11.37
CA LEU A 144 0.16 -27.66 -10.82
C LEU A 144 0.78 -27.63 -9.42
N LEU A 145 1.80 -26.79 -9.21
CA LEU A 145 2.41 -26.59 -7.89
C LEU A 145 1.39 -26.10 -6.86
N PHE A 146 0.56 -25.11 -7.23
CA PHE A 146 -0.47 -24.59 -6.34
C PHE A 146 -1.58 -25.61 -6.08
N ARG A 147 -1.99 -26.40 -7.09
CA ARG A 147 -2.96 -27.49 -6.91
C ARG A 147 -2.45 -28.53 -5.91
N ASN A 148 -1.19 -28.94 -6.02
CA ASN A 148 -0.60 -29.90 -5.11
C ASN A 148 -0.48 -29.36 -3.67
N LYS A 149 -0.20 -28.06 -3.52
CA LYS A 149 0.02 -27.42 -2.22
C LYS A 149 -1.28 -27.01 -1.50
N PHE A 150 -2.25 -26.47 -2.22
CA PHE A 150 -3.37 -25.75 -1.61
C PHE A 150 -4.75 -26.38 -1.82
N ARG A 151 -4.95 -27.18 -2.87
CA ARG A 151 -6.30 -27.61 -3.29
C ARG A 151 -7.07 -28.29 -2.17
N LYS A 152 -6.44 -29.26 -1.49
CA LYS A 152 -7.04 -29.97 -0.34
C LYS A 152 -7.34 -28.99 0.80
N THR A 153 -6.39 -28.14 1.17
CA THR A 153 -6.58 -27.13 2.24
C THR A 153 -7.72 -26.17 1.94
N LEU A 154 -7.87 -25.74 0.69
CA LEU A 154 -8.97 -24.86 0.26
C LEU A 154 -10.32 -25.58 0.41
N MET A 155 -10.43 -26.82 -0.08
CA MET A 155 -11.65 -27.61 0.04
C MET A 155 -12.00 -27.88 1.51
N ASP A 156 -11.02 -28.31 2.31
CA ASP A 156 -11.24 -28.71 3.70
C ASP A 156 -11.56 -27.50 4.61
N LYS A 157 -10.89 -26.35 4.43
CA LYS A 157 -11.06 -25.19 5.31
C LYS A 157 -12.14 -24.22 4.87
N LEU A 158 -12.43 -24.15 3.57
CA LEU A 158 -13.40 -23.21 3.02
C LEU A 158 -14.71 -23.89 2.60
N GLU A 159 -14.79 -25.22 2.70
CA GLU A 159 -15.96 -26.03 2.31
C GLU A 159 -16.38 -25.78 0.86
N VAL A 160 -15.42 -25.49 -0.02
CA VAL A 160 -15.65 -25.30 -1.46
C VAL A 160 -15.48 -26.60 -2.22
N ASN A 161 -16.18 -26.76 -3.34
CA ASN A 161 -16.01 -27.93 -4.19
C ASN A 161 -14.68 -27.88 -4.98
N GLY A 162 -14.29 -29.02 -5.57
CA GLY A 162 -13.02 -29.12 -6.31
C GLY A 162 -12.89 -28.12 -7.46
N LYS A 163 -13.97 -27.83 -8.19
CA LYS A 163 -13.97 -26.85 -9.28
C LYS A 163 -13.71 -25.43 -8.75
N GLN A 164 -14.37 -25.05 -7.67
CA GLN A 164 -14.17 -23.75 -7.02
C GLN A 164 -12.74 -23.60 -6.47
N ALA A 165 -12.18 -24.66 -5.86
CA ALA A 165 -10.80 -24.68 -5.42
C ALA A 165 -9.81 -24.50 -6.59
N ASP A 166 -10.05 -25.18 -7.71
CA ASP A 166 -9.22 -25.05 -8.91
C ASP A 166 -9.30 -23.62 -9.49
N MET A 167 -10.49 -23.01 -9.54
CA MET A 167 -10.65 -21.61 -9.97
C MET A 167 -9.97 -20.61 -9.03
N LEU A 168 -10.01 -20.83 -7.71
CA LEU A 168 -9.30 -20.01 -6.72
C LEU A 168 -7.79 -20.05 -6.96
N ILE A 169 -7.25 -21.25 -7.20
CA ILE A 169 -5.83 -21.43 -7.54
C ILE A 169 -5.49 -20.73 -8.85
N GLU A 170 -6.32 -20.86 -9.88
CA GLU A 170 -6.08 -20.20 -11.17
C GLU A 170 -6.05 -18.67 -11.06
N ALA A 171 -6.94 -18.10 -10.25
CA ALA A 171 -6.98 -16.67 -9.95
C ALA A 171 -5.74 -16.20 -9.19
N GLU A 172 -5.30 -16.96 -8.17
CA GLU A 172 -4.09 -16.63 -7.41
C GLU A 172 -2.82 -16.74 -8.25
N VAL A 173 -2.69 -17.80 -9.07
CA VAL A 173 -1.55 -17.95 -9.98
C VAL A 173 -1.52 -16.82 -11.03
N TRP A 174 -2.68 -16.41 -11.54
CA TRP A 174 -2.76 -15.24 -12.39
C TRP A 174 -2.27 -13.98 -11.66
N LYS A 175 -2.72 -13.73 -10.41
CA LYS A 175 -2.27 -12.59 -9.59
C LYS A 175 -0.75 -12.59 -9.43
N GLN A 176 -0.15 -13.73 -9.08
CA GLN A 176 1.30 -13.82 -8.89
C GLN A 176 2.07 -13.50 -10.19
N LYS A 177 1.56 -13.93 -11.35
CA LYS A 177 2.16 -13.62 -12.66
C LYS A 177 1.99 -12.14 -13.03
N GLU A 178 0.81 -11.58 -12.83
CA GLU A 178 0.56 -10.16 -13.07
C GLU A 178 1.44 -9.29 -12.15
N ALA A 179 1.59 -9.69 -10.89
CA ALA A 179 2.40 -8.97 -9.91
C ALA A 179 3.88 -8.93 -10.30
N ILE A 180 4.42 -10.00 -10.90
CA ILE A 180 5.79 -10.03 -11.45
C ILE A 180 5.95 -9.04 -12.61
N GLU A 181 4.97 -8.95 -13.52
CA GLU A 181 5.00 -7.97 -14.60
C GLU A 181 4.93 -6.54 -14.08
N ILE A 182 4.10 -6.28 -13.07
CA ILE A 182 4.01 -4.98 -12.40
C ILE A 182 5.33 -4.65 -11.67
N ALA A 183 6.00 -5.65 -11.10
CA ALA A 183 7.27 -5.47 -10.39
C ALA A 183 8.42 -4.99 -11.29
N LYS A 184 8.29 -5.09 -12.62
CA LYS A 184 9.25 -4.52 -13.58
C LYS A 184 9.14 -2.99 -13.68
N ILE A 185 8.03 -2.40 -13.22
CA ILE A 185 7.83 -0.95 -13.18
C ILE A 185 8.57 -0.39 -11.94
N PRO A 186 9.34 0.72 -12.08
CA PRO A 186 10.03 1.34 -10.95
C PRO A 186 9.11 1.68 -9.79
N GLU A 187 9.60 1.57 -8.56
CA GLU A 187 8.80 1.88 -7.36
C GLU A 187 8.41 3.36 -7.25
N THR A 188 9.20 4.24 -7.89
CA THR A 188 8.95 5.68 -7.98
C THR A 188 7.92 6.05 -9.04
N ASP A 189 7.48 5.10 -9.88
CA ASP A 189 6.44 5.35 -10.88
C ASP A 189 5.05 5.02 -10.30
N PHE A 190 4.22 6.05 -10.15
CA PHE A 190 2.86 5.91 -9.64
C PHE A 190 2.00 4.94 -10.46
N ASN A 191 2.32 4.72 -11.74
CA ASN A 191 1.66 3.72 -12.56
C ASN A 191 1.78 2.30 -11.98
N ARG A 192 2.87 2.00 -11.24
CA ARG A 192 3.00 0.74 -10.49
C ARG A 192 1.86 0.57 -9.48
N ILE A 193 1.51 1.63 -8.76
CA ILE A 193 0.39 1.64 -7.80
C ILE A 193 -0.93 1.41 -8.54
N ARG A 194 -1.19 2.16 -9.62
CA ARG A 194 -2.40 2.00 -10.43
C ARG A 194 -2.60 0.57 -10.92
N LYS A 195 -1.54 -0.04 -11.47
CA LYS A 195 -1.60 -1.42 -11.93
C LYS A 195 -1.78 -2.41 -10.78
N THR A 196 -1.15 -2.17 -9.63
CA THR A 196 -1.32 -3.01 -8.43
C THR A 196 -2.79 -3.00 -7.97
N VAL A 197 -3.40 -1.82 -7.90
CA VAL A 197 -4.82 -1.66 -7.55
C VAL A 197 -5.71 -2.35 -8.59
N ALA A 198 -5.44 -2.15 -9.88
CA ALA A 198 -6.20 -2.79 -10.95
C ALA A 198 -6.13 -4.33 -10.88
N MET A 199 -4.95 -4.88 -10.59
CA MET A 199 -4.75 -6.32 -10.40
C MET A 199 -5.58 -6.86 -9.23
N TYR A 200 -5.54 -6.21 -8.06
CA TYR A 200 -6.35 -6.64 -6.92
C TYR A 200 -7.85 -6.50 -7.18
N ASN A 201 -8.30 -5.44 -7.87
CA ASN A 201 -9.70 -5.29 -8.25
C ASN A 201 -10.17 -6.39 -9.23
N ASP A 202 -9.32 -6.81 -10.16
CA ASP A 202 -9.65 -7.93 -11.05
C ASP A 202 -9.59 -9.27 -10.31
N LEU A 203 -8.71 -9.45 -9.31
CA LEU A 203 -8.75 -10.61 -8.42
C LEU A 203 -10.09 -10.70 -7.68
N GLU A 204 -10.55 -9.60 -7.06
CA GLU A 204 -11.86 -9.55 -6.40
C GLU A 204 -12.99 -9.93 -7.35
N ARG A 205 -12.92 -9.44 -8.59
CA ARG A 205 -13.89 -9.76 -9.64
C ARG A 205 -13.86 -11.25 -9.99
N LYS A 206 -12.66 -11.83 -10.18
CA LYS A 206 -12.50 -13.28 -10.41
C LYS A 206 -13.12 -14.08 -9.27
N TYR A 207 -12.85 -13.71 -8.02
CA TYR A 207 -13.48 -14.34 -6.86
C TYR A 207 -15.01 -14.20 -6.85
N GLY A 208 -15.54 -13.06 -7.27
CA GLY A 208 -16.98 -12.87 -7.47
C GLY A 208 -17.60 -13.87 -8.46
N PHE A 209 -16.90 -14.22 -9.53
CA PHE A 209 -17.38 -15.18 -10.53
C PHE A 209 -17.31 -16.65 -10.10
N ILE A 210 -16.54 -16.99 -9.06
CA ILE A 210 -16.41 -18.38 -8.56
C ILE A 210 -17.67 -18.81 -7.77
N GLY A 211 -18.52 -17.85 -7.38
CA GLY A 211 -19.74 -18.13 -6.62
C GLY A 211 -19.44 -18.56 -5.18
N ILE A 212 -18.49 -17.90 -4.54
CA ILE A 212 -18.10 -18.11 -3.12
C ILE A 212 -18.48 -16.90 -2.28
N THR A 213 -18.72 -17.14 -0.99
CA THR A 213 -19.05 -16.10 -0.01
C THR A 213 -17.85 -15.20 0.30
N GLU A 214 -18.10 -13.99 0.83
CA GLU A 214 -17.03 -13.09 1.27
C GLU A 214 -16.11 -13.73 2.33
N GLN A 215 -16.65 -14.52 3.25
CA GLN A 215 -15.85 -15.23 4.24
C GLN A 215 -14.90 -16.24 3.59
N GLN A 216 -15.35 -16.96 2.56
CA GLN A 216 -14.51 -17.88 1.80
C GLN A 216 -13.45 -17.13 0.99
N LYS A 217 -13.77 -15.95 0.43
CA LYS A 217 -12.79 -15.09 -0.24
C LYS A 217 -11.66 -14.67 0.70
N GLU A 218 -12.00 -14.16 1.87
CA GLU A 218 -11.01 -13.76 2.88
C GLU A 218 -10.19 -14.94 3.41
N GLY A 219 -10.85 -16.09 3.59
CA GLY A 219 -10.18 -17.34 3.94
C GLY A 219 -9.18 -17.80 2.87
N ALA A 220 -9.53 -17.72 1.59
CA ALA A 220 -8.63 -18.04 0.48
C ALA A 220 -7.41 -17.11 0.46
N LYS A 221 -7.61 -15.79 0.61
CA LYS A 221 -6.50 -14.82 0.71
C LYS A 221 -5.55 -15.17 1.85
N THR A 222 -6.07 -15.58 2.99
CA THR A 222 -5.26 -15.95 4.15
C THR A 222 -4.47 -17.23 3.91
N ILE A 223 -5.08 -18.24 3.28
CA ILE A 223 -4.42 -19.50 2.93
C ILE A 223 -3.25 -19.26 1.97
N PHE A 224 -3.43 -18.43 0.94
CA PHE A 224 -2.36 -18.12 0.00
C PHE A 224 -1.27 -17.24 0.62
N LYS A 225 -1.64 -16.24 1.44
CA LYS A 225 -0.68 -15.35 2.11
C LYS A 225 0.21 -16.08 3.13
N ALA A 226 -0.29 -17.10 3.82
CA ALA A 226 0.50 -17.88 4.79
C ALA A 226 1.62 -18.72 4.15
N ALA A 227 1.73 -18.71 2.82
CA ALA A 227 2.61 -19.56 2.06
C ALA A 227 3.60 -18.80 1.17
N ASP A 228 3.50 -17.46 1.15
CA ASP A 228 4.49 -16.51 0.66
C ASP A 228 5.53 -16.22 1.76
#